data_AF-A0A368B185-F1
#
_entry.id   AF-A0A368B185-F1
#
_cell.length_a   1.000
_cell.length_b   1.000
_cell.length_c   1.000
_cell.angle_alpha   90.00
_cell.angle_beta   90.00
_cell.angle_gamma   90.00
#
_symmetry.space_group_name_H-M   'P 1'
#
loop_
_entity.id
_entity.type
_entity.pdbx_description
1 polymer ?
#
loop_
_entity_poly.entity_id
_entity_poly.type
_entity_poly.pdbx_seq_one_letter_code
_entity_poly.pdbx_strand_id
1 'polypeptide(L)'
;MMESLLPVVASIKPPAESEVKRLICTGAYLGYHREAIYPEHTGFEFKLSPTLEPLAKHRENFSIFSGFDHSPAKADGHDTWQTYLTGKDRNSISLDQLAASRIGTETRYQSLQLSAGKAKFPMNRDAKGRPMPMISRPSVLYRKLFAVPDDQQRMDYILKSGRSALDAALDDAKRLRRTVSE
;
A
#
# COMPACT_ATOMS: atom_id res chain seq x y z
N MET A 1 -5.59 24.37 18.08
CA MET A 1 -5.76 25.00 16.75
C MET A 1 -5.32 24.01 15.68
N MET A 2 -6.13 22.99 15.43
CA MET A 2 -5.84 21.86 14.53
C MET A 2 -6.37 22.14 13.11
N GLU A 3 -6.19 23.38 12.62
CA GLU A 3 -6.74 23.86 11.35
C GLU A 3 -5.65 24.24 10.33
N SER A 4 -4.36 24.22 10.71
CA SER A 4 -3.27 24.77 9.89
C SER A 4 -2.52 23.75 9.01
N LEU A 5 -3.06 22.54 8.81
CA LEU A 5 -2.44 21.48 7.99
C LEU A 5 -3.27 21.13 6.75
N LEU A 6 -4.06 22.06 6.23
CA LEU A 6 -4.59 21.89 4.89
C LEU A 6 -3.44 22.07 3.89
N PRO A 7 -3.11 21.06 3.07
CA PRO A 7 -2.23 21.28 1.93
C PRO A 7 -2.89 22.34 1.05
N VAL A 8 -2.09 23.10 0.30
CA VAL A 8 -2.61 23.85 -0.86
C VAL A 8 -3.03 22.81 -1.90
N VAL A 9 -4.20 22.22 -1.68
CA VAL A 9 -4.95 21.45 -2.65
C VAL A 9 -5.60 22.53 -3.52
N ALA A 10 -5.16 22.66 -4.77
CA ALA A 10 -5.94 23.37 -5.77
C ALA A 10 -7.39 22.89 -5.64
N SER A 11 -8.32 23.79 -5.26
CA SER A 11 -9.65 23.49 -4.73
C SER A 11 -10.31 22.27 -5.39
N ILE A 12 -10.08 21.08 -4.83
CA ILE A 12 -10.82 19.88 -5.15
C ILE A 12 -12.02 19.96 -4.24
N LYS A 13 -13.19 20.27 -4.82
CA LYS A 13 -14.50 20.20 -4.17
C LYS A 13 -14.52 18.94 -3.29
N PRO A 14 -14.79 19.04 -1.97
CA PRO A 14 -14.89 17.86 -1.14
C PRO A 14 -15.96 16.95 -1.77
N PRO A 15 -15.65 15.68 -2.04
CA PRO A 15 -16.67 14.75 -2.47
C PRO A 15 -17.77 14.73 -1.39
N ALA A 16 -19.01 14.60 -1.82
CA ALA A 16 -20.13 14.36 -0.91
C ALA A 16 -19.83 13.14 -0.01
N GLU A 17 -20.51 13.05 1.14
CA GLU A 17 -20.39 12.06 2.24
C GLU A 17 -20.35 10.55 1.89
N SER A 18 -20.06 10.12 0.65
CA SER A 18 -19.65 8.75 0.41
C SER A 18 -18.23 8.52 0.91
N GLU A 19 -18.09 7.65 1.90
CA GLU A 19 -16.78 7.21 2.39
C GLU A 19 -16.05 6.45 1.26
N VAL A 20 -15.15 7.14 0.57
CA VAL A 20 -14.37 6.57 -0.53
C VAL A 20 -13.56 5.38 -0.01
N LYS A 21 -13.94 4.17 -0.45
CA LYS A 21 -13.29 2.92 -0.04
C LYS A 21 -11.96 2.75 -0.77
N ARG A 22 -10.95 2.23 -0.05
CA ARG A 22 -9.61 1.95 -0.58
C ARG A 22 -9.17 0.56 -0.16
N LEU A 23 -8.44 -0.12 -1.04
CA LEU A 23 -7.83 -1.42 -0.77
C LEU A 23 -6.31 -1.32 -0.93
N ILE A 24 -5.57 -1.88 0.02
CA ILE A 24 -4.13 -2.01 -0.06
C ILE A 24 -3.81 -3.51 0.02
N CYS A 25 -3.14 -4.01 -1.02
CA CYS A 25 -2.61 -5.38 -1.04
C CYS A 25 -1.10 -5.31 -0.89
N THR A 26 -0.56 -5.85 0.21
CA THR A 26 0.88 -5.95 0.46
C THR A 26 1.31 -7.41 0.53
N GLY A 27 2.37 -7.77 -0.17
CA GLY A 27 3.00 -9.07 -0.02
C GLY A 27 4.49 -8.90 0.25
N ALA A 28 5.05 -9.81 1.05
CA ALA A 28 6.49 -9.99 1.20
C ALA A 28 6.95 -11.11 0.27
N TYR A 29 7.95 -10.83 -0.58
CA TYR A 29 8.52 -11.85 -1.47
C TYR A 29 9.05 -13.02 -0.62
N LEU A 30 8.75 -14.26 -1.01
CA LEU A 30 9.03 -15.51 -0.27
C LEU A 30 8.18 -15.76 0.99
N GLY A 31 7.20 -14.89 1.27
CA GLY A 31 6.20 -15.12 2.31
C GLY A 31 6.71 -14.85 3.73
N TYR A 32 6.02 -15.48 4.70
CA TYR A 32 6.26 -15.30 6.13
C TYR A 32 6.53 -16.65 6.80
N HIS A 33 7.19 -16.63 7.96
CA HIS A 33 7.38 -17.82 8.78
C HIS A 33 6.04 -18.30 9.33
N ARG A 34 5.51 -19.40 8.76
CA ARG A 34 4.12 -19.88 8.98
C ARG A 34 3.81 -20.12 10.46
N GLU A 35 4.69 -20.81 11.17
CA GLU A 35 4.52 -21.15 12.59
C GLU A 35 4.50 -19.90 13.49
N ALA A 36 5.14 -18.81 13.06
CA ALA A 36 5.17 -17.59 13.84
C ALA A 36 4.02 -16.63 13.53
N ILE A 37 3.32 -16.73 12.38
CA ILE A 37 2.26 -15.78 11.99
C ILE A 37 0.83 -16.32 12.18
N TYR A 38 0.63 -17.63 12.09
CA TYR A 38 -0.71 -18.21 12.17
C TYR A 38 -1.06 -18.65 13.61
N PRO A 39 -2.23 -18.27 14.12
CA PRO A 39 -2.74 -18.80 15.38
C PRO A 39 -3.04 -20.30 15.30
N GLU A 40 -2.91 -21.00 16.43
CA GLU A 40 -3.24 -22.44 16.54
C GLU A 40 -4.75 -22.71 16.51
N HIS A 41 -5.56 -21.72 16.90
CA HIS A 41 -7.01 -21.84 16.98
C HIS A 41 -7.71 -20.73 16.19
N THR A 42 -8.91 -21.04 15.69
CA THR A 42 -9.76 -20.09 14.97
C THR A 42 -10.74 -19.39 15.93
N GLY A 43 -11.47 -18.40 15.40
CA GLY A 43 -12.46 -17.63 16.16
C GLY A 43 -11.95 -16.27 16.60
N PHE A 44 -12.84 -15.41 17.09
CA PHE A 44 -12.48 -14.04 17.47
C PHE A 44 -11.47 -14.01 18.61
N GLU A 45 -11.49 -15.00 19.52
CA GLU A 45 -10.65 -15.10 20.72
C GLU A 45 -9.32 -15.86 20.52
N PHE A 46 -8.81 -15.92 19.28
CA PHE A 46 -7.52 -16.55 19.01
C PHE A 46 -6.35 -15.89 19.76
N LYS A 47 -5.40 -16.70 20.25
CA LYS A 47 -4.17 -16.20 20.85
C LYS A 47 -3.27 -15.60 19.78
N LEU A 48 -2.82 -14.36 19.97
CA LEU A 48 -1.85 -13.73 19.07
C LEU A 48 -0.54 -14.52 19.10
N SER A 49 0.04 -14.72 17.92
CA SER A 49 1.38 -15.28 17.80
C SER A 49 2.44 -14.21 18.15
N PRO A 50 3.68 -14.59 18.47
CA PRO A 50 4.72 -13.64 18.86
C PRO A 50 4.94 -12.51 17.84
N THR A 51 4.83 -12.79 16.53
CA THR A 51 5.00 -11.75 15.49
C THR A 51 3.84 -10.75 15.43
N LEU A 52 2.71 -11.06 16.05
CA LEU A 52 1.49 -10.24 16.04
C LEU A 52 1.21 -9.55 17.38
N GLU A 53 2.01 -9.83 18.41
CA GLU A 53 1.95 -9.11 19.69
C GLU A 53 1.98 -7.58 19.53
N PRO A 54 2.79 -6.97 18.63
CA PRO A 54 2.78 -5.53 18.43
C PRO A 54 1.42 -4.97 17.95
N LEU A 55 0.55 -5.83 17.39
CA LEU A 55 -0.79 -5.47 16.91
C LEU A 55 -1.90 -5.69 17.95
N ALA A 56 -1.57 -6.09 19.19
CA ALA A 56 -2.57 -6.44 20.20
C ALA A 56 -3.63 -5.35 20.45
N LYS A 57 -3.22 -4.07 20.43
CA LYS A 57 -4.12 -2.92 20.58
C LYS A 57 -5.13 -2.73 19.43
N HIS A 58 -4.94 -3.44 18.32
CA HIS A 58 -5.76 -3.36 17.11
C HIS A 58 -6.53 -4.66 16.83
N ARG A 59 -6.64 -5.57 17.80
CA ARG A 59 -7.23 -6.90 17.65
C ARG A 59 -8.61 -6.91 16.97
N GLU A 60 -9.44 -5.92 17.25
CA GLU A 60 -10.78 -5.79 16.66
C GLU A 60 -10.78 -5.28 15.21
N ASN A 61 -9.61 -4.83 14.71
CA ASN A 61 -9.45 -4.20 13.40
C ASN A 61 -8.72 -5.09 12.38
N PHE A 62 -8.38 -6.34 12.72
CA PHE A 62 -7.78 -7.27 11.77
C PHE A 62 -8.22 -8.72 11.99
N SER A 63 -8.16 -9.49 10.91
CA SER A 63 -8.38 -10.93 10.91
C SER A 63 -7.21 -11.61 10.21
N ILE A 64 -6.86 -12.80 10.68
CA ILE A 64 -5.84 -13.64 10.05
C ILE A 64 -6.55 -14.78 9.33
N PHE A 65 -6.21 -14.96 8.06
CA PHE A 65 -6.73 -16.04 7.23
C PHE A 65 -5.58 -17.00 6.90
N SER A 66 -5.76 -18.28 7.19
CA SER A 66 -4.81 -19.35 6.89
C SER A 66 -5.41 -20.36 5.90
N GLY A 67 -4.58 -21.27 5.36
CA GLY A 67 -5.02 -22.28 4.39
C GLY A 67 -5.08 -21.82 2.93
N PHE A 68 -4.55 -20.63 2.64
CA PHE A 68 -4.43 -20.05 1.28
C PHE A 68 -3.06 -20.27 0.64
N ASP A 69 -2.35 -21.34 1.04
CA ASP A 69 -1.05 -21.68 0.47
C ASP A 69 -1.15 -22.01 -1.03
N HIS A 70 -0.05 -21.82 -1.76
CA HIS A 70 -0.01 -22.13 -3.18
C HIS A 70 -0.28 -23.61 -3.46
N SER A 71 -1.02 -23.87 -4.54
CA SER A 71 -1.30 -25.22 -5.03
C SER A 71 -0.36 -25.54 -6.19
N PRO A 72 0.27 -26.73 -6.26
CA PRO A 72 0.23 -27.81 -5.26
C PRO A 72 1.03 -27.48 -3.98
N ALA A 73 0.69 -28.15 -2.89
CA ALA A 73 1.47 -28.07 -1.65
C ALA A 73 2.94 -28.43 -1.94
N LYS A 74 3.88 -27.57 -1.52
CA LYS A 74 5.33 -27.62 -1.81
C LYS A 74 5.77 -27.13 -3.20
N ALA A 75 4.93 -26.38 -3.91
CA ALA A 75 5.41 -25.64 -5.07
C ALA A 75 6.51 -24.65 -4.67
N ASP A 76 7.48 -24.44 -5.57
CA ASP A 76 8.57 -23.48 -5.34
C ASP A 76 7.99 -22.09 -5.09
N GLY A 77 8.24 -21.55 -3.89
CA GLY A 77 7.77 -20.23 -3.49
C GLY A 77 8.22 -19.10 -4.43
N HIS A 78 9.32 -19.31 -5.17
CA HIS A 78 9.78 -18.38 -6.21
C HIS A 78 8.84 -18.35 -7.41
N ASP A 79 8.32 -19.50 -7.84
CA ASP A 79 7.48 -19.63 -9.03
C ASP A 79 6.01 -19.32 -8.76
N THR A 80 5.57 -19.53 -7.52
CA THR A 80 4.17 -19.34 -7.15
C THR A 80 3.83 -17.94 -6.68
N TRP A 81 4.82 -17.12 -6.35
CA TRP A 81 4.63 -15.71 -6.00
C TRP A 81 3.71 -14.95 -6.97
N GLN A 82 3.80 -15.28 -8.26
CA GLN A 82 2.99 -14.67 -9.31
C GLN A 82 1.49 -14.93 -9.16
N THR A 83 1.09 -15.91 -8.35
CA THR A 83 -0.32 -16.23 -8.09
C THR A 83 -0.84 -15.67 -6.77
N TYR A 84 -0.04 -14.88 -6.04
CA TYR A 84 -0.41 -14.33 -4.74
C TYR A 84 -1.77 -13.60 -4.75
N LEU A 85 -2.03 -12.77 -5.77
CA LEU A 85 -3.31 -12.06 -5.92
C LEU A 85 -4.28 -12.73 -6.90
N THR A 86 -3.91 -13.83 -7.55
CA THR A 86 -4.77 -14.53 -8.53
C THR A 86 -5.20 -15.93 -8.08
N GLY A 87 -4.70 -16.41 -6.94
CA GLY A 87 -5.03 -17.71 -6.39
C GLY A 87 -4.32 -18.85 -7.13
N LYS A 88 -5.07 -19.68 -7.85
CA LYS A 88 -4.54 -20.88 -8.54
C LYS A 88 -4.07 -20.62 -9.96
N ASP A 89 -4.61 -19.61 -10.63
CA ASP A 89 -4.33 -19.33 -12.04
C ASP A 89 -3.55 -18.02 -12.20
N ARG A 90 -2.33 -18.09 -12.75
CA ARG A 90 -1.50 -16.89 -13.00
C ARG A 90 -2.04 -15.99 -14.11
N ASN A 91 -2.97 -16.51 -14.92
CA ASN A 91 -3.55 -15.82 -16.07
C ASN A 91 -4.95 -15.26 -15.77
N SER A 92 -5.42 -15.33 -14.52
CA SER A 92 -6.67 -14.67 -14.14
C SER A 92 -6.45 -13.22 -13.75
N ILE A 93 -7.56 -12.47 -13.68
CA ILE A 93 -7.57 -11.15 -13.04
C ILE A 93 -7.13 -11.28 -11.57
N SER A 94 -6.32 -10.33 -11.12
CA SER A 94 -5.89 -10.26 -9.71
C SER A 94 -6.92 -9.59 -8.81
N LEU A 95 -6.92 -9.95 -7.52
CA LEU A 95 -7.85 -9.46 -6.51
C LEU A 95 -7.89 -7.93 -6.43
N ASP A 96 -6.73 -7.29 -6.48
CA ASP A 96 -6.62 -5.83 -6.46
C ASP A 96 -7.25 -5.20 -7.71
N GLN A 97 -7.08 -5.80 -8.89
CA GLN A 97 -7.73 -5.32 -10.12
C GLN A 97 -9.24 -5.56 -10.13
N LEU A 98 -9.67 -6.69 -9.55
CA LEU A 98 -11.08 -6.99 -9.37
C LEU A 98 -11.74 -6.01 -8.38
N ALA A 99 -11.03 -5.58 -7.34
CA ALA A 99 -11.51 -4.55 -6.42
C ALA A 99 -11.48 -3.16 -7.08
N ALA A 100 -10.40 -2.82 -7.80
CA ALA A 100 -10.23 -1.54 -8.48
C ALA A 100 -11.34 -1.25 -9.50
N SER A 101 -11.90 -2.26 -10.16
CA SER A 101 -13.05 -2.09 -11.06
C SER A 101 -14.35 -1.72 -10.36
N ARG A 102 -14.47 -1.97 -9.05
CA ARG A 102 -15.69 -1.74 -8.25
C ARG A 102 -15.60 -0.54 -7.34
N ILE A 103 -14.47 -0.35 -6.66
CA ILE A 103 -14.28 0.74 -5.67
C ILE A 103 -13.28 1.80 -6.12
N GLY A 104 -12.49 1.53 -7.16
CA GLY A 104 -11.46 2.45 -7.63
C GLY A 104 -12.00 3.63 -8.45
N THR A 105 -13.24 3.56 -8.94
CA THR A 105 -13.88 4.60 -9.77
C THR A 105 -14.08 5.92 -9.03
N GLU A 106 -14.16 5.89 -7.70
CA GLU A 106 -14.31 7.06 -6.83
C GLU A 106 -12.96 7.63 -6.35
N THR A 107 -11.85 7.03 -6.78
CA THR A 107 -10.49 7.44 -6.38
C THR A 107 -9.77 8.16 -7.53
N ARG A 108 -8.84 9.07 -7.20
CA ARG A 108 -8.00 9.76 -8.20
C ARG A 108 -7.22 8.80 -9.10
N TYR A 109 -6.77 7.68 -8.53
CA TYR A 109 -6.09 6.62 -9.26
C TYR A 109 -6.81 5.31 -8.99
N GLN A 110 -7.50 4.78 -9.99
CA GLN A 110 -8.22 3.52 -9.89
C GLN A 110 -7.34 2.39 -9.36
N SER A 111 -6.05 2.38 -9.72
CA SER A 111 -5.08 1.41 -9.23
C SER A 111 -3.65 1.96 -9.29
N LEU A 112 -2.81 1.55 -8.33
CA LEU A 112 -1.39 1.89 -8.26
C LEU A 112 -0.58 0.64 -7.89
N GLN A 113 0.22 0.15 -8.83
CA GLN A 113 1.13 -0.97 -8.63
C GLN A 113 2.47 -0.45 -8.14
N LEU A 114 2.86 -0.83 -6.92
CA LEU A 114 4.09 -0.37 -6.27
C LEU A 114 5.01 -1.54 -5.97
N SER A 115 6.31 -1.28 -5.96
CA SER A 115 7.30 -2.25 -5.47
C SER A 115 8.40 -1.58 -4.66
N ALA A 116 8.86 -2.29 -3.62
CA ALA A 116 10.07 -1.90 -2.90
C ALA A 116 11.29 -2.42 -3.66
N GLY A 117 11.93 -1.55 -4.44
CA GLY A 117 13.09 -1.93 -5.26
C GLY A 117 12.74 -2.67 -6.56
N LYS A 118 13.71 -3.37 -7.14
CA LYS A 118 13.53 -4.11 -8.40
C LYS A 118 12.81 -5.44 -8.15
N ALA A 119 11.48 -5.41 -8.10
CA ALA A 119 10.68 -6.63 -8.10
C ALA A 119 10.78 -7.34 -9.47
N LYS A 120 11.31 -8.57 -9.48
CA LYS A 120 11.49 -9.38 -10.70
C LYS A 120 10.16 -9.86 -11.28
N PHE A 121 9.16 -10.08 -10.43
CA PHE A 121 7.88 -10.68 -10.81
C PHE A 121 6.69 -9.87 -10.24
N PRO A 122 5.88 -9.22 -11.09
CA PRO A 122 4.66 -8.55 -10.66
C PRO A 122 3.63 -9.55 -10.13
N MET A 123 3.00 -9.21 -9.00
CA MET A 123 1.86 -9.95 -8.44
C MET A 123 0.52 -9.52 -9.06
N ASN A 124 0.46 -8.30 -9.60
CA ASN A 124 -0.75 -7.70 -10.14
C ASN A 124 -0.95 -8.10 -11.60
N ARG A 125 -2.18 -8.50 -11.93
CA ARG A 125 -2.60 -9.03 -13.23
C ARG A 125 -3.87 -8.35 -13.70
N ASP A 126 -3.86 -7.84 -14.92
CA ASP A 126 -5.04 -7.19 -15.53
C ASP A 126 -6.17 -8.20 -15.83
N ALA A 127 -7.29 -7.73 -16.39
CA ALA A 127 -8.44 -8.57 -16.72
C ALA A 127 -8.14 -9.73 -17.71
N LYS A 128 -6.99 -9.67 -18.41
CA LYS A 128 -6.53 -10.70 -19.35
C LYS A 128 -5.36 -11.53 -18.77
N GLY A 129 -5.05 -11.40 -17.48
CA GLY A 129 -3.95 -12.12 -16.84
C GLY A 129 -2.56 -11.56 -17.11
N ARG A 130 -2.45 -10.39 -17.74
CA ARG A 130 -1.14 -9.82 -18.11
C ARG A 130 -0.52 -9.12 -16.91
N PRO A 131 0.80 -9.29 -16.68
CA PRO A 131 1.49 -8.61 -15.58
C PRO A 131 1.43 -7.09 -15.77
N MET A 132 1.17 -6.37 -14.68
CA MET A 132 1.08 -4.91 -14.72
C MET A 132 2.42 -4.24 -14.33
N PRO A 133 2.74 -3.07 -14.92
CA PRO A 133 3.98 -2.36 -14.61
C PRO A 133 3.94 -1.78 -13.19
N MET A 134 5.04 -1.93 -12.44
CA MET A 134 5.15 -1.44 -11.07
C MET A 134 6.00 -0.16 -11.00
N ILE A 135 5.59 0.78 -10.15
CA ILE A 135 6.38 1.95 -9.78
C ILE A 135 7.31 1.56 -8.62
N SER A 136 8.60 1.39 -8.92
CA SER A 136 9.62 1.00 -7.94
C SER A 136 10.39 2.18 -7.34
N ARG A 137 10.36 3.33 -8.01
CA ARG A 137 11.09 4.54 -7.61
C ARG A 137 10.15 5.46 -6.83
N PRO A 138 10.41 5.72 -5.53
CA PRO A 138 9.61 6.67 -4.75
C PRO A 138 9.49 8.02 -5.45
N SER A 139 10.58 8.51 -6.07
CA SER A 139 10.57 9.77 -6.80
C SER A 139 9.48 9.88 -7.88
N VAL A 140 9.23 8.78 -8.59
CA VAL A 140 8.22 8.71 -9.65
C VAL A 140 6.82 8.64 -9.04
N LEU A 141 6.66 7.87 -7.95
CA LEU A 141 5.39 7.78 -7.22
C LEU A 141 4.98 9.14 -6.63
N TYR A 142 5.89 9.82 -5.93
CA TYR A 142 5.63 11.12 -5.34
C TYR A 142 5.27 12.16 -6.39
N ARG A 143 6.00 12.21 -7.52
CA ARG A 143 5.63 13.07 -8.65
C ARG A 143 4.24 12.74 -9.17
N LYS A 144 3.91 11.45 -9.33
CA LYS A 144 2.58 11.03 -9.78
C LYS A 144 1.48 11.49 -8.80
N LEU A 145 1.67 11.30 -7.50
CA LEU A 145 0.68 11.60 -6.48
C LEU A 145 0.53 13.09 -6.17
N PHE A 146 1.63 13.85 -6.18
CA PHE A 146 1.67 15.19 -5.58
C PHE A 146 2.14 16.30 -6.51
N ALA A 147 2.60 16.00 -7.74
CA ALA A 147 3.00 17.08 -8.64
C ALA A 147 1.79 17.95 -9.01
N VAL A 148 1.88 19.22 -8.65
CA VAL A 148 1.05 20.31 -9.14
C VAL A 148 1.78 20.91 -10.36
N PRO A 149 1.09 21.34 -11.43
CA PRO A 149 1.74 21.89 -12.62
C PRO A 149 2.78 22.98 -12.32
N ASP A 150 2.52 23.85 -11.33
CA ASP A 150 3.40 24.96 -10.96
C ASP A 150 4.56 24.58 -10.02
N ASP A 151 4.58 23.39 -9.42
CA ASP A 151 5.60 22.99 -8.43
C ASP A 151 6.66 22.01 -9.00
N GLN A 152 6.72 21.88 -10.33
CA GLN A 152 7.66 20.98 -11.01
C GLN A 152 9.13 21.25 -10.66
N GLN A 153 9.53 22.52 -10.58
CA GLN A 153 10.92 22.89 -10.25
C GLN A 153 11.29 22.49 -8.82
N ARG A 154 10.37 22.67 -7.86
CA ARG A 154 10.58 22.28 -6.47
C ARG A 154 10.64 20.76 -6.32
N MET A 155 9.75 20.04 -7.00
CA MET A 155 9.78 18.57 -7.02
C MET A 155 11.08 18.07 -7.66
N ASP A 156 11.52 18.61 -8.79
CA ASP A 156 12.79 18.25 -9.40
C ASP A 156 13.99 18.52 -8.49
N TYR A 157 13.97 19.62 -7.73
CA TYR A 157 14.99 19.91 -6.72
C TYR A 157 15.00 18.86 -5.59
N ILE A 158 13.85 18.53 -5.01
CA ILE A 158 13.73 17.52 -3.95
C ILE A 158 14.25 16.16 -4.45
N LEU A 159 13.84 15.75 -5.65
CA LEU A 159 14.26 14.49 -6.25
C LEU A 159 15.75 14.43 -6.57
N LYS A 160 16.36 15.55 -7.01
CA LYS A 160 17.81 15.65 -7.26
C LYS A 160 18.62 15.74 -5.97
N SER A 161 18.09 16.40 -4.94
CA SER A 161 18.76 16.60 -3.65
C SER A 161 18.74 15.35 -2.76
N GLY A 162 17.92 14.35 -3.09
CA GLY A 162 17.76 13.13 -2.28
C GLY A 162 17.01 13.34 -0.96
N ARG A 163 16.47 14.55 -0.72
CA ARG A 163 15.64 14.85 0.44
C ARG A 163 14.23 14.29 0.24
N SER A 164 13.64 13.73 1.29
CA SER A 164 12.26 13.23 1.27
C SER A 164 11.25 14.34 1.51
N ALA A 165 10.04 14.20 0.99
CA ALA A 165 8.91 15.06 1.39
C ALA A 165 8.61 14.94 2.89
N LEU A 166 8.94 13.80 3.51
CA LEU A 166 8.87 13.60 4.96
C LEU A 166 9.89 14.43 5.73
N ASP A 167 11.07 14.72 5.15
CA ASP A 167 12.06 15.59 5.78
C ASP A 167 11.57 17.04 5.79
N ALA A 168 10.94 17.48 4.70
CA ALA A 168 10.30 18.79 4.63
C ALA A 168 9.13 18.90 5.62
N ALA A 169 8.28 17.87 5.71
CA ALA A 169 7.19 17.83 6.69
C ALA A 169 7.72 17.82 8.14
N LEU A 170 8.84 17.14 8.39
CA LEU A 170 9.51 17.12 9.68
C LEU A 170 10.10 18.49 10.05
N ASP A 171 10.71 19.18 9.10
CA ASP A 171 11.27 20.52 9.30
C ASP A 171 10.16 21.56 9.55
N ASP A 172 9.05 21.48 8.83
CA ASP A 172 7.86 22.31 9.09
C ASP A 172 7.26 22.00 10.47
N ALA A 173 7.16 20.72 10.86
CA ALA A 173 6.69 20.33 12.19
C ALA A 173 7.62 20.86 13.31
N LYS A 174 8.95 20.80 13.12
CA LYS A 174 9.91 21.39 14.06
C LYS A 174 9.80 22.91 14.14
N ARG A 175 9.58 23.58 13.00
CA ARG A 175 9.37 25.03 12.96
C ARG A 175 8.13 25.41 13.74
N LEU A 176 7.01 24.72 13.49
CA LEU A 176 5.75 24.96 14.19
C LEU A 176 5.88 24.73 15.70
N ARG A 177 6.55 23.65 16.13
CA ARG A 177 6.82 23.40 17.55
C ARG A 177 7.58 24.55 18.20
N ARG A 178 8.52 25.17 17.48
CA ARG A 178 9.27 26.33 18.00
C ARG A 178 8.41 27.58 18.10
N THR A 179 7.47 27.78 17.18
CA THR A 179 6.58 28.96 17.16
C THR A 179 5.40 28.86 18.13
N VAL A 180 5.00 27.66 18.55
CA VAL A 180 3.86 27.43 19.47
C VAL A 180 4.31 27.19 20.92
N SER A 181 5.62 27.12 21.19
CA SER A 181 6.18 27.04 22.54
C SER A 181 6.57 28.41 23.14
N GLU A 182 6.14 29.51 22.53
CA GLU A 182 6.00 30.83 23.17
C GLU A 182 4.52 31.07 23.49
#